data_AF-F2L2A7-F1
#
_entry.id   AF-F2L2A7-F1
#
_cell.length_a   1.000
_cell.length_b   1.000
_cell.length_c   1.000
_cell.angle_alpha   90.00
_cell.angle_beta   90.00
_cell.angle_gamma   90.00
#
_symmetry.space_group_name_H-M   'P 1'
#
loop_
_entity.id
_entity.type
_entity.pdbx_description
1 polymer ?
#
loop_
_entity_poly.entity_id
_entity_poly.type
_entity_poly.pdbx_seq_one_letter_code
_entity_poly.pdbx_strand_id
1 'polypeptide(L)'
;MLDKLQALVGSRGYVCSPNSLDLELSSGLFLSGSVAVLGLEGGYRCLDIGGLADALRTFAHPQTIQQSVFKTLKPPYVELYEDERKYVVMGIYDERVYMAEWSGIRLCCSWIVDIDVDRYRRSYEALADFLSREA
;
A
#
# COMPACT_ATOMS: atom_id res chain seq x y z
N MET A 1 -0.70 -0.32 -7.20
CA MET A 1 -0.18 1.05 -6.85
C MET A 1 1.29 1.03 -6.41
N LEU A 2 1.70 0.05 -5.62
CA LEU A 2 3.09 -0.12 -5.20
C LEU A 2 4.05 -0.36 -6.38
N ASP A 3 3.61 -1.01 -7.46
CA ASP A 3 4.42 -1.16 -8.67
C ASP A 3 4.80 0.17 -9.32
N LYS A 4 3.90 1.16 -9.27
CA LYS A 4 4.21 2.51 -9.77
C LYS A 4 5.29 3.17 -8.91
N LEU A 5 5.19 3.02 -7.59
CA LEU A 5 6.21 3.52 -6.66
C LEU A 5 7.56 2.80 -6.89
N GLN A 6 7.54 1.49 -7.08
CA GLN A 6 8.71 0.69 -7.41
C GLN A 6 9.37 1.15 -8.72
N ALA A 7 8.57 1.38 -9.77
CA ALA A 7 9.06 1.92 -11.05
C ALA A 7 9.64 3.34 -10.90
N LEU A 8 9.01 4.19 -10.09
CA LEU A 8 9.50 5.55 -9.78
C LEU A 8 10.83 5.51 -9.04
N VAL A 9 10.97 4.68 -8.00
CA VAL A 9 12.24 4.52 -7.26
C VAL A 9 13.33 3.94 -8.16
N GLY A 10 12.99 2.96 -9.01
CA GLY A 10 13.92 2.37 -9.96
C GLY A 10 14.44 3.36 -11.01
N SER A 11 13.59 4.26 -11.49
CA SER A 11 13.95 5.24 -12.53
C SER A 11 14.58 6.52 -11.98
N ARG A 12 14.04 7.08 -10.89
CA ARG A 12 14.42 8.40 -10.34
C ARG A 12 15.23 8.32 -9.05
N GLY A 13 15.23 7.18 -8.36
CA GLY A 13 15.97 7.04 -7.11
C GLY A 13 17.49 7.10 -7.32
N TYR A 14 18.24 7.61 -6.35
CA TYR A 14 19.71 7.64 -6.39
C TYR A 14 20.30 6.40 -5.74
N VAL A 15 21.53 6.02 -6.13
CA VAL A 15 22.26 4.92 -5.48
C VAL A 15 22.54 5.28 -4.03
N CYS A 16 22.18 4.40 -3.10
CA CYS A 16 22.26 4.67 -1.67
C CYS A 16 22.69 3.43 -0.86
N SER A 17 23.00 3.66 0.40
CA SER A 17 23.14 2.62 1.43
C SER A 17 22.25 3.03 2.61
N PRO A 18 20.99 2.57 2.66
CA PRO A 18 20.05 2.98 3.69
C PRO A 18 20.54 2.54 5.07
N ASN A 19 20.35 3.38 6.07
CA ASN A 19 20.78 3.08 7.44
C ASN A 19 19.91 2.00 8.10
N SER A 20 18.67 1.82 7.63
CA SER A 20 17.73 0.80 8.07
C SER A 20 16.76 0.42 6.93
N LEU A 21 16.04 -0.68 7.11
CA LEU A 21 14.88 -1.05 6.30
C LEU A 21 13.73 -1.27 7.28
N ASP A 22 12.97 -0.21 7.55
CA ASP A 22 12.01 -0.17 8.66
C ASP A 22 10.77 -1.01 8.38
N LEU A 23 10.34 -1.05 7.11
CA LEU A 23 9.08 -1.65 6.70
C LEU A 23 9.17 -2.11 5.24
N GLU A 24 8.81 -3.36 4.95
CA GLU A 24 8.66 -3.84 3.58
C GLU A 24 7.25 -3.50 3.07
N LEU A 25 7.16 -2.84 1.93
CA LEU A 25 5.89 -2.46 1.28
C LEU A 25 5.48 -3.51 0.25
N SER A 26 6.43 -3.98 -0.55
CA SER A 26 6.30 -5.07 -1.52
C SER A 26 7.66 -5.74 -1.71
N SER A 27 7.71 -6.86 -2.45
CA SER A 27 8.94 -7.64 -2.65
C SER A 27 10.11 -6.76 -3.11
N GLY A 28 11.05 -6.50 -2.21
CA GLY A 28 12.24 -5.69 -2.47
C GLY A 28 12.04 -4.16 -2.40
N LEU A 29 10.83 -3.68 -2.10
CA LEU A 29 10.52 -2.27 -1.87
C LEU A 29 10.26 -2.02 -0.38
N PHE A 30 11.05 -1.13 0.22
CA PHE A 30 11.02 -0.84 1.64
C PHE A 30 10.83 0.64 1.93
N LEU A 31 10.49 0.98 3.17
CA LEU A 31 10.64 2.31 3.75
C LEU A 31 11.83 2.36 4.71
N SER A 32 12.55 3.47 4.65
CA SER A 32 13.59 3.88 5.61
C SER A 32 13.34 5.34 5.97
N GLY A 33 12.66 5.61 7.09
CA GLY A 33 12.21 6.96 7.43
C GLY A 33 11.25 7.55 6.39
N SER A 34 11.62 8.65 5.74
CA SER A 34 10.84 9.27 4.65
C SER A 34 11.22 8.76 3.26
N VAL A 35 12.09 7.75 3.17
CA VAL A 35 12.68 7.28 1.90
C VAL A 35 12.08 5.95 1.49
N ALA A 36 11.65 5.84 0.24
CA ALA A 36 11.36 4.58 -0.41
C ALA A 36 12.65 3.96 -0.95
N VAL A 37 12.91 2.71 -0.62
CA VAL A 37 14.15 2.00 -0.92
C VAL A 37 13.83 0.78 -1.78
N LEU A 38 14.44 0.69 -2.96
CA LEU A 38 14.34 -0.46 -3.84
C LEU A 38 15.65 -1.26 -3.80
N GLY A 39 15.58 -2.53 -3.39
CA GLY A 39 16.67 -3.48 -3.47
C GLY A 39 16.86 -3.99 -4.90
N LEU A 40 18.10 -3.95 -5.40
CA LEU A 40 18.50 -4.44 -6.71
C LEU A 40 19.70 -5.38 -6.57
N GLU A 41 19.97 -6.17 -7.60
CA GLU A 41 21.22 -6.93 -7.68
C GLU A 41 22.42 -5.97 -7.66
N GLY A 42 23.16 -5.96 -6.54
CA GLY A 42 24.35 -5.13 -6.36
C GLY A 42 24.15 -3.83 -5.55
N GLY A 43 22.95 -3.54 -5.03
CA GLY A 43 22.77 -2.39 -4.12
C GLY A 43 21.33 -1.91 -3.98
N TYR A 44 21.19 -0.65 -3.53
CA TYR A 44 19.88 -0.03 -3.31
C TYR A 44 19.73 1.26 -4.12
N ARG A 45 18.49 1.55 -4.51
CA ARG A 45 18.07 2.88 -4.96
C ARG A 45 17.09 3.49 -3.96
N CYS A 46 17.30 4.76 -3.65
CA CYS A 46 16.51 5.50 -2.68
C CYS A 46 15.81 6.67 -3.34
N LEU A 47 14.55 6.90 -2.97
CA LEU A 47 13.79 8.08 -3.36
C LEU A 47 13.16 8.68 -2.11
N ASP A 48 13.43 9.96 -1.84
CA ASP A 48 12.73 10.67 -0.77
C ASP A 48 11.29 10.90 -1.20
N ILE A 49 10.35 10.38 -0.42
CA ILE A 49 8.93 10.46 -0.65
C ILE A 49 8.24 11.33 0.42
N GLY A 50 9.00 11.90 1.36
CA GLY A 50 8.51 12.86 2.35
C GLY A 50 7.30 12.34 3.14
N GLY A 51 6.27 13.18 3.24
CA GLY A 51 5.01 12.88 3.94
C GLY A 51 4.20 11.71 3.35
N LEU A 52 4.56 11.23 2.15
CA LEU A 52 3.96 10.02 1.59
C LEU A 52 4.29 8.78 2.42
N ALA A 53 5.45 8.74 3.08
CA ALA A 53 5.86 7.58 3.86
C ALA A 53 4.84 7.24 4.97
N ASP A 54 4.23 8.27 5.58
CA ASP A 54 3.20 8.07 6.61
C ASP A 54 1.89 7.54 6.04
N ALA A 55 1.53 7.96 4.83
CA ALA A 55 0.39 7.40 4.12
C ALA A 55 0.62 5.92 3.78
N LEU A 56 1.81 5.56 3.29
CA LEU A 56 2.18 4.19 2.97
C LEU A 56 2.16 3.29 4.21
N ARG A 57 2.59 3.80 5.37
CA ARG A 57 2.48 3.08 6.66
C ARG A 57 1.05 2.74 7.05
N THR A 58 0.06 3.53 6.64
CA THR A 58 -1.36 3.20 6.90
C THR A 58 -1.79 1.95 6.12
N PHE A 59 -1.21 1.70 4.96
CA PHE A 59 -1.56 0.55 4.11
C PHE A 59 -0.63 -0.65 4.31
N ALA A 60 0.53 -0.44 4.90
CA ALA A 60 1.48 -1.50 5.20
C ALA A 60 0.98 -2.36 6.36
N HIS A 61 0.72 -3.65 6.06
CA HIS A 61 0.20 -4.64 7.02
C HIS A 61 -1.05 -4.18 7.79
N PRO A 62 -2.20 -4.00 7.11
CA PRO A 62 -3.44 -3.62 7.79
C PRO A 62 -3.82 -4.67 8.84
N GLN A 63 -4.01 -4.22 10.08
CA GLN A 63 -4.42 -5.09 11.17
C GLN A 63 -5.89 -5.48 11.02
N THR A 64 -6.17 -6.76 10.86
CA THR A 64 -7.54 -7.28 10.82
C THR A 64 -8.09 -7.45 12.23
N ILE A 65 -9.27 -6.90 12.50
CA ILE A 65 -9.96 -7.04 13.79
C ILE A 65 -10.88 -8.27 13.77
N GLN A 66 -11.66 -8.43 12.70
CA GLN A 66 -12.74 -9.41 12.66
C GLN A 66 -13.03 -9.85 11.23
N GLN A 67 -13.25 -11.15 11.04
CA GLN A 67 -13.78 -11.70 9.79
C GLN A 67 -15.28 -11.43 9.65
N SER A 68 -15.71 -11.07 8.46
CA SER A 68 -17.07 -10.73 8.09
C SER A 68 -17.51 -11.49 6.84
N VAL A 69 -18.82 -11.58 6.65
CA VAL A 69 -19.40 -12.00 5.37
C VAL A 69 -18.99 -11.02 4.28
N PHE A 70 -19.07 -11.47 3.02
CA PHE A 70 -18.76 -10.63 1.87
C PHE A 70 -19.49 -9.29 1.93
N LYS A 71 -18.74 -8.20 1.74
CA LYS A 71 -19.24 -6.83 1.66
C LYS A 71 -18.94 -6.22 0.29
N THR A 72 -19.93 -5.56 -0.29
CA THR A 72 -19.71 -4.67 -1.43
C THR A 72 -19.07 -3.39 -0.93
N LEU A 73 -17.76 -3.24 -1.18
CA LEU A 73 -17.00 -2.07 -0.76
C LEU A 73 -17.35 -0.84 -1.60
N LYS A 74 -17.13 0.35 -1.02
CA LYS A 74 -17.22 1.66 -1.66
C LYS A 74 -15.82 2.30 -1.75
N PRO A 75 -15.58 3.19 -2.74
CA PRO A 75 -14.31 3.90 -2.86
C PRO A 75 -14.02 4.81 -1.65
N PRO A 76 -12.75 5.24 -1.46
CA PRO A 76 -11.60 4.94 -2.31
C PRO A 76 -11.10 3.50 -2.15
N TYR A 77 -10.48 2.95 -3.20
CA TYR A 77 -9.95 1.59 -3.21
C TYR A 77 -8.43 1.61 -3.18
N VAL A 78 -7.84 0.83 -2.27
CA VAL A 78 -6.39 0.58 -2.24
C VAL A 78 -6.15 -0.91 -2.45
N GLU A 79 -5.46 -1.23 -3.53
CA GLU A 79 -5.00 -2.59 -3.79
C GLU A 79 -3.69 -2.83 -3.02
N LEU A 80 -3.68 -3.86 -2.18
CA LEU A 80 -2.56 -4.20 -1.30
C LEU A 80 -1.66 -5.27 -1.90
N TYR A 81 -2.26 -6.19 -2.65
CA TYR A 81 -1.58 -7.34 -3.21
C TYR A 81 -2.32 -7.81 -4.45
N GLU A 82 -1.56 -8.13 -5.49
CA GLU A 82 -2.02 -8.83 -6.69
C GLU A 82 -1.06 -10.01 -6.91
N ASP A 83 -1.60 -11.23 -6.86
CA ASP A 83 -1.01 -12.35 -7.59
C ASP A 83 -1.95 -12.74 -8.74
N GLU A 84 -1.47 -13.55 -9.70
CA GLU A 84 -2.25 -13.98 -10.88
C GLU A 84 -3.59 -14.67 -10.54
N ARG A 85 -3.86 -15.00 -9.26
CA ARG A 85 -5.04 -15.74 -8.80
C ARG A 85 -5.89 -14.97 -7.79
N LYS A 86 -5.36 -13.95 -7.14
CA LYS A 86 -5.96 -13.24 -6.01
C LYS A 86 -5.54 -11.78 -6.00
N TYR A 87 -6.50 -10.89 -5.81
CA TYR A 87 -6.22 -9.51 -5.47
C TYR A 87 -6.91 -9.13 -4.16
N VAL A 88 -6.21 -8.35 -3.33
CA VAL A 88 -6.71 -7.88 -2.04
C VAL A 88 -6.90 -6.38 -2.10
N VAL A 89 -8.14 -5.95 -1.84
CA VAL A 89 -8.52 -4.53 -1.91
C VAL A 89 -9.06 -4.07 -0.57
N MET A 90 -8.63 -2.88 -0.16
CA MET A 90 -9.26 -2.11 0.91
C MET A 90 -10.29 -1.14 0.35
N GLY A 91 -11.35 -0.93 1.11
CA GLY A 91 -12.41 0.02 0.79
C GLY A 91 -13.33 0.24 1.99
N ILE A 92 -14.41 1.00 1.78
CA ILE A 92 -15.30 1.40 2.87
C ILE A 92 -16.63 0.64 2.79
N TYR A 93 -17.10 0.13 3.92
CA TYR A 93 -18.48 -0.35 4.08
C TYR A 93 -18.98 0.04 5.46
N ASP A 94 -20.20 0.58 5.56
CA ASP A 94 -20.84 0.94 6.84
C ASP A 94 -19.92 1.70 7.81
N GLU A 95 -19.33 2.81 7.32
CA GLU A 95 -18.43 3.70 8.08
C GLU A 95 -17.19 3.01 8.67
N ARG A 96 -16.77 1.87 8.12
CA ARG A 96 -15.53 1.19 8.49
C ARG A 96 -14.71 0.82 7.27
N VAL A 97 -13.42 0.66 7.50
CA VAL A 97 -12.49 0.16 6.50
C VAL A 97 -12.52 -1.37 6.51
N TYR A 98 -12.70 -1.94 5.34
CA TYR A 98 -12.68 -3.37 5.11
C TYR A 98 -11.60 -3.72 4.11
N MET A 99 -10.99 -4.88 4.32
CA MET A 99 -10.17 -5.57 3.35
C MET A 99 -10.99 -6.73 2.77
N ALA A 100 -10.98 -6.91 1.45
CA ALA A 100 -11.66 -8.01 0.78
C ALA A 100 -10.70 -8.71 -0.18
N GLU A 101 -10.67 -10.04 -0.09
CA GLU A 101 -9.99 -10.89 -1.06
C GLU A 101 -10.95 -11.16 -2.22
N TRP A 102 -10.45 -10.99 -3.44
CA TRP A 102 -11.17 -11.38 -4.63
C TRP A 102 -10.43 -12.53 -5.32
N SER A 103 -11.06 -13.71 -5.29
CA SER A 103 -10.63 -14.88 -6.04
C SER A 103 -11.79 -15.33 -6.95
N GLY A 104 -11.52 -15.51 -8.25
CA GLY A 104 -12.48 -15.43 -9.36
C GLY A 104 -13.82 -16.18 -9.32
N ILE A 105 -14.11 -17.03 -8.33
CA ILE A 105 -15.40 -17.76 -8.23
C ILE A 105 -15.94 -17.88 -6.77
N ARG A 106 -15.18 -17.47 -5.74
CA ARG A 106 -15.67 -17.43 -4.34
C ARG A 106 -15.18 -16.16 -3.65
N LEU A 107 -16.10 -15.21 -3.47
CA LEU A 107 -15.96 -14.09 -2.56
C LEU A 107 -16.09 -14.58 -1.11
N CYS A 108 -15.16 -15.43 -0.66
CA CYS A 108 -15.06 -15.67 0.77
C CYS A 108 -14.30 -14.51 1.37
N CYS A 109 -15.08 -13.73 2.11
CA CYS A 109 -14.66 -13.14 3.35
C CYS A 109 -14.07 -11.72 3.18
N SER A 110 -14.65 -10.81 3.96
CA SER A 110 -14.15 -9.45 4.13
C SER A 110 -13.69 -9.33 5.57
N TRP A 111 -12.64 -8.57 5.84
CA TRP A 111 -12.12 -8.35 7.18
C TRP A 111 -12.29 -6.89 7.54
N ILE A 112 -12.80 -6.63 8.75
CA ILE A 112 -12.76 -5.28 9.33
C ILE A 112 -11.31 -4.99 9.67
N VAL A 113 -10.82 -3.84 9.25
CA VAL A 113 -9.45 -3.38 9.47
C VAL A 113 -9.43 -2.32 10.56
N ASP A 114 -8.40 -2.32 11.40
CA ASP A 114 -8.17 -1.32 12.45
C ASP A 114 -7.60 -0.01 11.89
N ILE A 115 -8.38 0.63 11.03
CA ILE A 115 -8.05 1.94 10.44
C ILE A 115 -9.30 2.81 10.46
N ASP A 116 -9.14 4.00 11.03
CA ASP A 116 -10.15 5.06 10.98
C ASP A 116 -10.41 5.51 9.53
N VAL A 117 -11.68 5.75 9.19
CA VAL A 117 -12.09 6.09 7.82
C VAL A 117 -11.46 7.40 7.33
N ASP A 118 -11.32 8.39 8.19
CA ASP A 118 -10.72 9.67 7.79
C ASP A 118 -9.21 9.55 7.61
N ARG A 119 -8.54 8.77 8.47
CA ARG A 119 -7.13 8.40 8.27
C ARG A 119 -6.92 7.65 6.95
N TYR A 120 -7.81 6.72 6.62
CA TYR A 120 -7.78 5.97 5.36
C TYR A 120 -7.91 6.91 4.16
N ARG A 121 -8.91 7.79 4.16
CA ARG A 121 -9.13 8.77 3.09
C ARG A 121 -7.94 9.70 2.88
N ARG A 122 -7.41 10.31 3.95
CA ARG A 122 -6.25 11.21 3.86
C ARG A 122 -5.01 10.50 3.33
N SER A 123 -4.78 9.26 3.76
CA SER A 123 -3.65 8.45 3.28
C SER A 123 -3.83 8.11 1.80
N TYR A 124 -5.05 7.82 1.37
CA TYR A 124 -5.36 7.55 -0.04
C TYR A 124 -5.13 8.79 -0.90
N GLU A 125 -5.63 9.95 -0.48
CA GLU A 125 -5.46 11.23 -1.19
C GLU A 125 -3.98 11.58 -1.34
N ALA A 126 -3.20 11.49 -0.26
CA ALA A 126 -1.75 11.76 -0.31
C ALA A 126 -1.03 10.84 -1.32
N LEU A 127 -1.41 9.56 -1.35
CA LEU A 127 -0.82 8.58 -2.26
C LEU A 127 -1.26 8.79 -3.72
N ALA A 128 -2.53 9.12 -3.95
CA ALA A 128 -3.06 9.43 -5.28
C ALA A 128 -2.45 10.71 -5.85
N ASP A 129 -2.36 11.77 -5.05
CA ASP A 129 -1.76 13.05 -5.42
C ASP A 129 -0.29 12.89 -5.79
N PHE A 130 0.48 12.16 -4.98
CA PHE A 130 1.89 11.88 -5.30
C PHE A 130 2.01 11.16 -6.65
N LEU A 131 1.28 10.07 -6.84
CA LEU A 131 1.39 9.28 -8.07
C LEU A 131 0.88 10.03 -9.31
N SER A 132 -0.05 10.96 -9.17
CA SER A 132 -0.56 11.77 -10.29
C SER A 132 0.39 12.87 -10.75
N ARG A 133 1.21 13.43 -9.84
CA ARG A 133 2.23 14.44 -10.17
C ARG A 133 3.46 13.86 -10.85
N GLU A 134 3.72 12.58 -10.60
CA GLU A 134 4.91 11.88 -11.08
C GLU A 134 4.70 11.15 -12.42
N ALA A 135 3.43 11.03 -12.87
CA ALA A 135 3.00 10.43 -14.14
C ALA A 135 3.12 11.41 -15.32
#